data_AF-A0A0F8ZAZ7-F1
#
_entry.id   AF-A0A0F8ZAZ7-F1
#
_cell.length_a   1.000
_cell.length_b   1.000
_cell.length_c   1.000
_cell.angle_alpha   90.00
_cell.angle_beta   90.00
_cell.angle_gamma   90.00
#
_symmetry.space_group_name_H-M   'P 1'
#
loop_
_entity.id
_entity.type
_entity.pdbx_description
1 polymer ?
#
loop_
_entity_poly.entity_id
_entity_poly.type
_entity_poly.pdbx_seq_one_letter_code
_entity_poly.pdbx_strand_id
1 'polypeptide(L)'
;MSKSSELRDIFRRFLQIDNEVYQLGNKHSRGTESAIEENTTRDVTFEVPFLVVPAVVVSFADNSAEHSMLSCYSPTTTGFTIRVDRFGAGQAVARDVSWIATTSGNP
;
A
#
# COMPACT_ATOMS: atom_id res chain seq x y z
N MET A 1 -32.03 36.47 -3.43
CA MET A 1 -30.64 36.06 -3.10
C MET A 1 -29.67 37.06 -3.71
N SER A 2 -28.60 37.40 -3.02
CA SER A 2 -27.58 38.33 -3.54
C SER A 2 -26.58 37.56 -4.40
N LYS A 3 -26.10 38.14 -5.51
CA LYS A 3 -25.01 37.54 -6.31
C LYS A 3 -23.77 37.19 -5.46
N SER A 4 -23.57 37.90 -4.35
CA SER A 4 -22.48 37.63 -3.40
C SER A 4 -22.67 36.34 -2.60
N SER A 5 -23.90 35.94 -2.27
CA SER A 5 -24.14 34.67 -1.55
C SER A 5 -23.91 33.46 -2.46
N GLU A 6 -24.31 33.58 -3.72
CA GLU A 6 -24.16 32.52 -4.72
C GLU A 6 -22.69 32.23 -5.04
N LEU A 7 -21.86 33.28 -5.20
CA LEU A 7 -20.41 33.13 -5.39
C LEU A 7 -19.71 32.50 -4.19
N ARG A 8 -20.14 32.81 -2.97
CA ARG A 8 -19.59 32.19 -1.75
C ARG A 8 -19.92 30.71 -1.67
N ASP A 9 -21.12 30.32 -2.06
CA ASP A 9 -21.54 28.91 -2.06
C ASP A 9 -20.85 28.11 -3.17
N ILE A 10 -20.64 28.70 -4.35
CA ILE A 10 -19.82 28.10 -5.41
C ILE A 10 -18.37 27.89 -4.93
N PHE A 11 -17.77 28.89 -4.30
CA PHE A 11 -16.40 28.79 -3.79
C PHE A 11 -16.25 27.74 -2.69
N ARG A 12 -17.22 27.64 -1.77
CA ARG A 12 -17.25 26.57 -0.75
C ARG A 12 -17.37 25.19 -1.36
N ARG A 13 -18.26 25.03 -2.37
CA ARG A 13 -18.39 23.76 -3.10
C ARG A 13 -17.12 23.37 -3.82
N PHE A 14 -16.44 24.32 -4.44
CA PHE A 14 -15.15 24.08 -5.09
C PHE A 14 -14.10 23.58 -4.10
N LEU A 15 -13.93 24.28 -2.97
CA LEU A 15 -13.01 23.86 -1.91
C LEU A 15 -13.35 22.50 -1.30
N GLN A 16 -14.64 22.17 -1.21
CA GLN A 16 -15.07 20.88 -0.71
C GLN A 16 -14.77 19.75 -1.70
N ILE A 17 -15.00 19.98 -2.99
CA ILE A 17 -14.65 19.03 -4.05
C ILE A 17 -13.13 18.79 -4.09
N ASP A 18 -12.32 19.84 -4.00
CA ASP A 18 -10.85 19.69 -3.99
C ASP A 18 -10.37 18.85 -2.80
N ASN A 19 -10.99 19.04 -1.62
CA ASN A 19 -10.71 18.20 -0.47
C ASN A 19 -11.17 16.75 -0.70
N GLU A 20 -12.36 16.52 -1.24
CA GLU A 20 -12.86 15.17 -1.51
C GLU A 20 -11.98 14.45 -2.55
N VAL A 21 -11.55 15.13 -3.62
CA VAL A 21 -10.61 14.61 -4.63
C VAL A 21 -9.24 14.31 -4.01
N TYR A 22 -8.75 15.16 -3.11
CA TYR A 22 -7.50 14.92 -2.39
C TYR A 22 -7.59 13.78 -1.35
N GLN A 23 -8.79 13.43 -0.91
CA GLN A 23 -9.05 12.31 0.02
C GLN A 23 -9.44 11.01 -0.73
N LEU A 24 -9.79 11.07 -2.02
CA LEU A 24 -10.15 9.90 -2.83
C LEU A 24 -8.94 9.01 -3.16
N GLY A 25 -7.72 9.54 -3.10
CA GLY A 25 -6.51 8.74 -3.15
C GLY A 25 -6.14 8.20 -1.76
N ASN A 26 -5.89 6.90 -1.65
CA ASN A 26 -5.29 6.35 -0.43
C ASN A 26 -3.97 7.08 -0.14
N LYS A 27 -3.81 7.64 1.06
CA LYS A 27 -2.52 8.23 1.49
C LYS A 27 -1.63 7.21 2.17
N HIS A 28 -2.27 6.19 2.74
CA HIS A 28 -1.63 5.06 3.38
C HIS A 28 -2.52 3.84 3.22
N SER A 29 -1.91 2.67 3.12
CA SER A 29 -2.57 1.37 3.17
C SER A 29 -1.67 0.40 3.93
N ARG A 30 -2.24 -0.62 4.56
CA ARG A 30 -1.49 -1.62 5.33
C ARG A 30 -2.23 -2.94 5.33
N GLY A 31 -1.49 -4.02 5.56
CA GLY A 31 -2.06 -5.34 5.68
C GLY A 31 -1.05 -6.38 6.12
N THR A 32 -1.54 -7.62 6.17
CA THR A 32 -0.76 -8.81 6.48
C THR A 32 -1.15 -9.90 5.50
N GLU A 33 -0.15 -10.49 4.85
CA GLU A 33 -0.29 -11.66 4.01
C GLU A 33 0.23 -12.87 4.77
N SER A 34 -0.59 -13.92 4.85
CA SER A 34 -0.23 -15.14 5.54
C SER A 34 0.15 -16.27 4.60
N ALA A 35 0.98 -17.17 5.11
CA ALA A 35 1.37 -18.41 4.46
C ALA A 35 1.91 -18.23 3.03
N ILE A 36 2.82 -17.28 2.83
CA ILE A 36 3.59 -17.16 1.59
C ILE A 36 4.70 -18.21 1.65
N GLU A 37 4.65 -19.23 0.78
CA GLU A 37 5.69 -20.24 0.71
C GLU A 37 7.01 -19.62 0.23
N GLU A 38 8.13 -20.01 0.82
CA GLU A 38 9.45 -19.59 0.33
C GLU A 38 9.69 -19.99 -1.13
N ASN A 39 10.45 -19.13 -1.82
CA ASN A 39 10.72 -19.15 -3.26
C ASN A 39 9.48 -18.93 -4.13
N THR A 40 8.40 -18.38 -3.55
CA THR A 40 7.19 -17.97 -4.28
C THR A 40 6.94 -16.47 -4.14
N THR A 41 5.92 -16.01 -4.86
CA THR A 41 5.47 -14.62 -4.85
C THR A 41 4.01 -14.51 -4.43
N ARG A 42 3.64 -13.38 -3.86
CA ARG A 42 2.24 -13.01 -3.57
C ARG A 42 1.95 -11.61 -4.10
N ASP A 43 0.93 -11.51 -4.94
CA ASP A 43 0.43 -10.20 -5.37
C ASP A 43 -0.50 -9.64 -4.32
N VAL A 44 -0.28 -8.38 -3.97
CA VAL A 44 -1.10 -7.60 -3.04
C VAL A 44 -1.84 -6.54 -3.85
N THR A 45 -3.16 -6.51 -3.73
CA THR A 45 -4.01 -5.48 -4.35
C THR A 45 -4.48 -4.50 -3.29
N PHE A 46 -4.34 -3.21 -3.54
CA PHE A 46 -4.92 -2.18 -2.68
C PHE A 46 -6.43 -2.11 -2.90
N GLU A 47 -7.21 -2.16 -1.82
CA GLU A 47 -8.68 -2.05 -1.88
C GLU A 47 -9.12 -0.75 -2.58
N VAL A 48 -8.40 0.34 -2.30
CA VAL A 48 -8.54 1.62 -3.01
C VAL A 48 -7.19 1.95 -3.65
N PRO A 49 -7.12 2.15 -4.99
CA PRO A 49 -5.90 2.54 -5.66
C PRO A 49 -5.34 3.88 -5.17
N PHE A 50 -4.02 4.00 -5.20
CA PHE A 50 -3.32 5.26 -5.00
C PHE A 50 -3.38 6.12 -6.28
N LEU A 51 -3.32 7.45 -6.14
CA LEU A 51 -3.24 8.36 -7.29
C LEU A 51 -1.85 8.41 -7.93
N VAL A 52 -0.81 8.06 -7.16
CA VAL A 52 0.59 7.94 -7.59
C VAL A 52 1.17 6.67 -6.99
N VAL A 53 2.24 6.13 -7.57
CA VAL A 53 2.87 4.91 -7.05
C VAL A 53 3.36 5.16 -5.60
N PRO A 54 2.90 4.38 -4.60
CA PRO A 54 3.31 4.56 -3.22
C PRO A 54 4.70 3.97 -2.95
N ALA A 55 5.37 4.47 -1.92
CA ALA A 55 6.48 3.75 -1.31
C ALA A 55 5.93 2.60 -0.47
N VAL A 56 6.54 1.41 -0.57
CA VAL A 56 6.09 0.21 0.13
C VAL A 56 7.21 -0.36 0.98
N VAL A 57 6.89 -0.72 2.22
CA VAL A 57 7.78 -1.43 3.14
C VAL A 57 7.12 -2.74 3.53
N VAL A 58 7.92 -3.81 3.54
CA VAL A 58 7.50 -5.16 3.91
C VAL A 58 8.38 -5.67 5.04
N SER A 59 7.83 -6.49 5.92
CA SER A 59 8.54 -7.10 7.04
C SER A 59 7.96 -8.47 7.36
N PHE A 60 8.79 -9.42 7.80
CA PHE A 60 8.29 -10.69 8.33
C PHE A 60 7.47 -10.44 9.60
N ALA A 61 6.33 -11.11 9.68
CA ALA A 61 5.38 -11.01 10.77
C ALA A 61 5.25 -12.33 11.56
N ASP A 62 6.04 -13.34 11.20
CA ASP A 62 6.16 -14.60 11.92
C ASP A 62 7.32 -14.59 12.92
N ASN A 63 7.35 -15.62 13.78
CA ASN A 63 8.46 -15.88 14.70
C ASN A 63 9.34 -17.05 14.22
N SER A 64 9.46 -17.23 12.89
CA SER A 64 10.24 -18.34 12.35
C SER A 64 11.73 -18.17 12.66
N ALA A 65 12.39 -19.26 13.03
CA ALA A 65 13.84 -19.31 13.21
C ALA A 65 14.59 -19.47 11.87
N GLU A 66 13.87 -19.72 10.77
CA GLU A 66 14.47 -19.92 9.45
C GLU A 66 14.95 -18.61 8.85
N HIS A 67 16.04 -18.72 8.07
CA HIS A 67 16.65 -17.59 7.39
C HIS A 67 16.01 -17.43 5.99
N SER A 68 15.35 -16.30 5.78
CA SER A 68 14.71 -15.98 4.49
C SER A 68 14.98 -14.52 4.13
N MET A 69 14.96 -14.23 2.84
CA MET A 69 15.02 -12.87 2.31
C MET A 69 13.63 -12.43 1.89
N LEU A 70 13.23 -11.23 2.29
CA LEU A 70 11.96 -10.62 1.93
C LEU A 70 12.21 -9.48 0.96
N SER A 71 11.48 -9.47 -0.14
CA SER A 71 11.56 -8.41 -1.14
C SER A 71 10.17 -7.93 -1.56
N CYS A 72 10.08 -6.64 -1.89
CA CYS A 72 8.92 -6.02 -2.51
C CYS A 72 9.31 -5.57 -3.92
N TYR A 73 8.58 -6.00 -4.94
CA TYR A 73 8.83 -5.65 -6.33
C TYR A 73 7.64 -4.94 -6.96
N SER A 74 7.95 -4.15 -7.99
CA SER A 74 6.99 -3.58 -8.93
C SER A 74 5.80 -2.88 -8.25
N PRO A 75 6.02 -1.94 -7.32
CA PRO A 75 4.92 -1.16 -6.78
C PRO A 75 4.24 -0.37 -7.91
N THR A 76 2.91 -0.44 -7.93
CA THR A 76 2.03 0.28 -8.84
C THR A 76 1.00 1.05 -8.02
N THR A 77 0.14 1.83 -8.68
CA THR A 77 -0.98 2.51 -8.03
C THR A 77 -2.02 1.54 -7.48
N THR A 78 -2.10 0.31 -7.99
CA THR A 78 -3.14 -0.67 -7.63
C THR A 78 -2.63 -1.80 -6.75
N GLY A 79 -1.32 -1.98 -6.61
CA GLY A 79 -0.76 -3.08 -5.86
C GLY A 79 0.75 -3.23 -6.01
N PHE A 80 1.28 -4.33 -5.49
CA PHE A 80 2.69 -4.69 -5.55
C PHE A 80 2.85 -6.21 -5.39
N THR A 81 4.06 -6.73 -5.62
CA THR A 81 4.35 -8.16 -5.45
C THR A 81 5.35 -8.35 -4.30
N ILE A 82 4.99 -9.22 -3.35
CA ILE A 82 5.89 -9.73 -2.31
C ILE A 82 6.61 -10.95 -2.87
N ARG A 83 7.90 -11.08 -2.58
CA ARG A 83 8.67 -12.30 -2.79
C ARG A 83 9.37 -12.69 -1.50
N VAL A 84 9.29 -13.97 -1.18
CA VAL A 84 10.06 -14.57 -0.10
C VAL A 84 11.03 -15.54 -0.73
N ASP A 85 12.32 -15.33 -0.56
CA ASP A 85 13.36 -16.27 -1.00
C ASP A 85 13.95 -16.98 0.22
N ARG A 86 14.19 -18.28 0.11
CA ARG A 86 14.87 -19.02 1.18
C ARG A 86 16.36 -18.70 1.18
N PHE A 87 16.95 -18.55 2.36
CA PHE A 87 18.39 -18.47 2.53
C PHE A 87 18.92 -19.67 3.32
N GLY A 88 19.51 -20.65 2.64
CA GLY A 88 20.16 -21.82 3.27
C GLY A 88 19.64 -23.17 2.79
N ALA A 89 20.03 -24.23 3.50
CA ALA A 89 19.62 -25.62 3.27
C ALA A 89 18.46 -26.00 4.20
N GLY A 90 17.46 -26.74 3.70
CA GLY A 90 16.27 -27.10 4.46
C GLY A 90 15.09 -27.45 3.57
N GLN A 91 13.89 -27.56 4.15
CA GLN A 91 12.62 -27.54 3.40
C GLN A 91 12.10 -26.11 3.33
N ALA A 92 11.33 -25.80 2.28
CA ALA A 92 10.66 -24.51 2.20
C ALA A 92 9.61 -24.41 3.30
N VAL A 93 9.55 -23.25 3.97
CA VAL A 93 8.53 -22.95 4.97
C VAL A 93 7.57 -21.86 4.49
N ALA A 94 6.41 -21.78 5.11
CA ALA A 94 5.48 -20.70 4.90
C ALA A 94 5.84 -19.51 5.82
N ARG A 95 5.82 -18.30 5.27
CA ARG A 95 6.12 -17.06 6.00
C ARG A 95 4.91 -16.15 6.06
N ASP A 96 4.78 -15.42 7.16
CA ASP A 96 3.80 -14.34 7.28
C ASP A 96 4.52 -13.00 7.08
N VAL A 97 3.89 -12.07 6.36
CA VAL A 97 4.47 -10.78 5.99
C VAL A 97 3.49 -9.66 6.29
N SER A 98 3.93 -8.65 7.04
CA SER A 98 3.21 -7.40 7.20
C SER A 98 3.75 -6.33 6.26
N TRP A 99 2.88 -5.43 5.81
CA TRP A 99 3.24 -4.39 4.86
C TRP A 99 2.54 -3.06 5.14
N ILE A 100 3.20 -1.98 4.76
CA ILE A 100 2.66 -0.62 4.75
C ILE A 100 3.03 0.05 3.43
N ALA A 101 2.07 0.70 2.80
CA ALA A 101 2.23 1.54 1.61
C ALA A 101 1.86 2.98 1.95
N THR A 102 2.63 3.97 1.48
CA THR A 102 2.35 5.39 1.73
C THR A 102 2.81 6.28 0.58
N THR A 103 2.05 7.35 0.32
CA THR A 103 2.48 8.48 -0.53
C THR A 103 2.94 9.67 0.30
N SER A 104 2.79 9.60 1.62
CA SER A 104 3.20 10.64 2.55
C SER A 104 4.73 10.69 2.63
N GLY A 105 5.34 11.77 2.15
CA GLY A 105 6.80 11.93 2.08
C GLY A 105 7.40 11.71 0.69
N ASN A 106 6.58 11.44 -0.33
CA ASN A 106 7.00 11.60 -1.72
C ASN A 106 6.90 13.10 -2.07
N PRO A 107 8.02 13.81 -2.29
CA PRO A 107 8.02 15.25 -2.57
C PRO A 107 7.29 15.60 -3.87
#